data_AF-A0A355AFI0-F1
#
_entry.id   AF-A0A355AFI0-F1
#
_cell.length_a   1.000
_cell.length_b   1.000
_cell.length_c   1.000
_cell.angle_alpha   90.00
_cell.angle_beta   90.00
_cell.angle_gamma   90.00
#
_symmetry.space_group_name_H-M   'P 1'
#
loop_
_entity.id
_entity.type
_entity.pdbx_description
1 polymer ?
#
loop_
_entity_poly.entity_id
_entity_poly.type
_entity_poly.pdbx_seq_one_letter_code
_entity_poly.pdbx_strand_id
1 'polypeptide(L)'
;VTPLSVHSEDVHYFDYNNPTFSKHLWMYEGVTEYFASLFQVNQDLVSEEEFYTKILGKIQQASGLDDTMSFTKMSENILDKPYADNYLNVYQKGALIGMCIDIIMREESNGTRGILSLMKELSLKYGKNKPFEDDKLIEEITKMTYPSVGEFLTSHVVGTTPINYNDFFAKVGLEITEGKVKTNYIQNAGALIFGADQEKGTIHFTNLVTQNSFWHEQGVLPNDVIKEVEGVKVTLQSANQIFGQMYSWQPGKEMEVKLDRNGEEVIIKTTLVQSFTTGKNLQQKANATEKQKELRKAWLKG
;
A
#
# COMPACT_ATOMS: atom_id res chain seq x y z
N VAL A 1 -14.78 5.77 -13.82
CA VAL A 1 -15.65 6.46 -12.83
C VAL A 1 -15.02 7.79 -12.47
N THR A 2 -13.78 7.80 -12.02
CA THR A 2 -12.92 8.98 -11.96
C THR A 2 -11.81 8.90 -13.02
N PRO A 3 -11.25 10.04 -13.47
CA PRO A 3 -11.88 11.36 -13.48
C PRO A 3 -12.99 11.48 -14.55
N LEU A 4 -13.20 10.46 -15.38
CA LEU A 4 -14.04 10.56 -16.58
C LEU A 4 -15.53 10.90 -16.36
N SER A 5 -16.09 10.68 -15.17
CA SER A 5 -17.49 11.02 -14.87
C SER A 5 -17.72 11.68 -13.50
N VAL A 6 -16.64 11.94 -12.76
CA VAL A 6 -16.60 12.68 -11.51
C VAL A 6 -15.28 13.41 -11.53
N HIS A 7 -15.32 14.74 -11.65
CA HIS A 7 -14.15 15.59 -11.76
C HIS A 7 -14.46 16.99 -11.25
N SER A 8 -13.43 17.72 -10.86
CA SER A 8 -13.58 19.06 -10.30
C SER A 8 -13.50 20.14 -11.37
N GLU A 9 -13.76 21.39 -10.98
CA GLU A 9 -13.63 22.55 -11.86
C GLU A 9 -12.20 22.71 -12.38
N ASP A 10 -11.19 22.46 -11.53
CA ASP A 10 -9.76 22.49 -11.92
C ASP A 10 -9.43 21.49 -13.04
N VAL A 11 -10.06 20.31 -13.01
CA VAL A 11 -9.87 19.28 -14.05
C VAL A 11 -10.66 19.61 -15.31
N HIS A 12 -11.86 20.20 -15.16
CA HIS A 12 -12.72 20.50 -16.30
C HIS A 12 -12.22 21.69 -17.13
N TYR A 13 -11.77 22.73 -16.45
CA TYR A 13 -11.34 24.00 -17.03
C TYR A 13 -9.82 24.16 -16.96
N PHE A 14 -9.10 23.07 -17.16
CA PHE A 14 -7.66 23.00 -16.94
C PHE A 14 -6.89 24.07 -17.76
N ASP A 15 -6.15 24.94 -17.07
CA ASP A 15 -5.28 25.93 -17.67
C ASP A 15 -3.86 25.36 -17.86
N TYR A 16 -3.48 25.12 -19.12
CA TYR A 16 -2.17 24.60 -19.47
C TYR A 16 -1.02 25.58 -19.21
N ASN A 17 -1.30 26.89 -19.10
CA ASN A 17 -0.28 27.90 -18.84
C ASN A 17 -0.07 28.12 -17.33
N ASN A 18 -1.14 28.03 -16.54
CA ASN A 18 -1.11 28.20 -15.08
C ASN A 18 -1.99 27.14 -14.40
N PRO A 19 -1.51 25.89 -14.27
CA PRO A 19 -2.33 24.79 -13.79
C PRO A 19 -2.68 24.94 -12.31
N THR A 20 -3.93 24.67 -11.99
CA THR A 20 -4.43 24.45 -10.63
C THR A 20 -4.73 22.96 -10.44
N PHE A 21 -4.74 22.50 -9.18
CA PHE A 21 -4.94 21.09 -8.85
C PHE A 21 -6.07 20.91 -7.87
N SER A 22 -6.87 19.88 -8.14
CA SER A 22 -7.98 19.50 -7.26
C SER A 22 -7.48 19.04 -5.88
N LYS A 23 -8.30 19.30 -4.86
CA LYS A 23 -8.09 18.87 -3.46
C LYS A 23 -8.30 17.38 -3.23
N HIS A 24 -8.70 16.62 -4.25
CA HIS A 24 -9.26 15.27 -4.08
C HIS A 24 -8.48 14.14 -4.76
N LEU A 25 -7.15 14.21 -4.81
CA LEU A 25 -6.33 13.08 -5.30
C LEU A 25 -6.55 11.78 -4.50
N TRP A 26 -6.91 11.89 -3.21
CA TRP A 26 -7.33 10.72 -2.42
C TRP A 26 -8.51 9.97 -3.05
N MET A 27 -9.41 10.68 -3.74
CA MET A 27 -10.56 10.11 -4.42
C MET A 27 -10.19 9.66 -5.84
N TYR A 28 -9.44 10.47 -6.59
CA TYR A 28 -9.10 10.13 -7.97
C TYR A 28 -8.16 8.93 -8.07
N GLU A 29 -7.07 8.97 -7.31
CA GLU A 29 -6.01 7.96 -7.38
C GLU A 29 -6.14 6.98 -6.21
N GLY A 30 -6.36 7.49 -5.00
CA GLY A 30 -6.43 6.66 -3.79
C GLY A 30 -7.58 5.64 -3.83
N VAL A 31 -8.82 6.08 -4.08
CA VAL A 31 -9.98 5.17 -4.21
C VAL A 31 -9.82 4.22 -5.39
N THR A 32 -9.19 4.65 -6.50
CA THR A 32 -8.91 3.78 -7.65
C THR A 32 -7.93 2.66 -7.28
N GLU A 33 -6.84 3.00 -6.60
CA GLU A 33 -5.83 2.05 -6.10
C GLU A 33 -6.41 1.08 -5.05
N TYR A 34 -7.29 1.59 -4.17
CA TYR A 34 -8.04 0.76 -3.24
C TYR A 34 -8.97 -0.21 -3.97
N PHE A 35 -9.77 0.28 -4.91
CA PHE A 35 -10.71 -0.55 -5.66
C PHE A 35 -9.99 -1.64 -6.46
N ALA A 36 -8.86 -1.32 -7.10
CA ALA A 36 -8.05 -2.31 -7.81
C ALA A 36 -7.55 -3.44 -6.88
N SER A 37 -7.32 -3.12 -5.60
CA SER A 37 -6.94 -4.11 -4.58
C SER A 37 -8.13 -4.91 -4.07
N LEU A 38 -9.23 -4.23 -3.75
CA LEU A 38 -10.46 -4.85 -3.25
C LEU A 38 -11.08 -5.79 -4.30
N PHE A 39 -11.05 -5.40 -5.58
CA PHE A 39 -11.58 -6.19 -6.68
C PHE A 39 -10.90 -7.57 -6.78
N GLN A 40 -9.59 -7.65 -6.54
CA GLN A 40 -8.87 -8.92 -6.62
C GLN A 40 -9.34 -9.92 -5.56
N VAL A 41 -9.51 -9.49 -4.31
CA VAL A 41 -10.02 -10.36 -3.24
C VAL A 41 -11.51 -10.64 -3.42
N ASN A 42 -12.27 -9.66 -3.92
CA ASN A 42 -13.68 -9.82 -4.26
C ASN A 42 -13.91 -10.94 -5.28
N GLN A 43 -13.07 -10.99 -6.31
CA GLN A 43 -13.13 -11.95 -7.41
C GLN A 43 -12.31 -13.23 -7.19
N ASP A 44 -11.84 -13.48 -5.95
CA ASP A 44 -11.05 -14.67 -5.60
C ASP A 44 -9.75 -14.83 -6.42
N LEU A 45 -9.24 -13.74 -7.00
CA LEU A 45 -7.95 -13.70 -7.71
C LEU A 45 -6.77 -13.71 -6.74
N VAL A 46 -7.00 -13.22 -5.53
CA VAL A 46 -6.08 -13.31 -4.39
C VAL A 46 -6.84 -13.76 -3.16
N SER A 47 -6.14 -14.40 -2.23
CA SER A 47 -6.68 -14.77 -0.93
C SER A 47 -6.93 -13.55 -0.04
N GLU A 48 -7.76 -13.71 1.00
CA GLU A 48 -7.95 -12.67 2.02
C GLU A 48 -6.62 -12.31 2.71
N GLU A 49 -5.77 -13.30 3.00
CA GLU A 49 -4.47 -13.09 3.64
C GLU A 49 -3.52 -12.24 2.77
N GLU A 50 -3.50 -12.48 1.47
CA GLU A 50 -2.74 -11.66 0.52
C GLU A 50 -3.27 -10.23 0.46
N PHE A 51 -4.60 -10.05 0.47
CA PHE A 51 -5.21 -8.74 0.56
C PHE A 51 -4.86 -8.01 1.87
N TYR A 52 -4.95 -8.69 3.02
CA TYR A 52 -4.56 -8.13 4.32
C TYR A 52 -3.07 -7.74 4.36
N THR A 53 -2.21 -8.59 3.81
CA THR A 53 -0.77 -8.31 3.65
C THR A 53 -0.56 -7.05 2.80
N LYS A 54 -1.29 -6.90 1.70
CA LYS A 54 -1.23 -5.71 0.85
C LYS A 54 -1.65 -4.44 1.61
N ILE A 55 -2.74 -4.50 2.39
CA ILE A 55 -3.20 -3.37 3.22
C ILE A 55 -2.14 -2.98 4.26
N LEU A 56 -1.55 -3.94 4.98
CA LEU A 56 -0.46 -3.65 5.91
C LEU A 56 0.77 -3.06 5.20
N GLY A 57 1.11 -3.56 4.02
CA GLY A 57 2.19 -2.99 3.21
C GLY A 57 1.95 -1.53 2.83
N LYS A 58 0.70 -1.14 2.57
CA LYS A 58 0.34 0.27 2.35
C LYS A 58 0.51 1.12 3.62
N ILE A 59 0.10 0.60 4.78
CA ILE A 59 0.28 1.28 6.08
C ILE A 59 1.78 1.49 6.36
N GLN A 60 2.59 0.47 6.13
CA GLN A 60 4.04 0.54 6.34
C GLN A 60 4.74 1.52 5.40
N GLN A 61 4.27 1.63 4.14
CA GLN A 61 4.82 2.63 3.21
C GLN A 61 4.36 4.04 3.56
N ALA A 62 3.09 4.22 3.94
CA ALA A 62 2.56 5.51 4.36
C ALA A 62 3.24 6.04 5.64
N SER A 63 3.63 5.17 6.57
CA SER A 63 4.31 5.57 7.82
C SER A 63 5.75 6.05 7.61
N GLY A 64 6.34 5.79 6.44
CA GLY A 64 7.62 6.38 6.02
C GLY A 64 7.50 7.80 5.46
N LEU A 65 6.27 8.33 5.35
CA LEU A 65 5.94 9.66 4.84
C LEU A 65 5.37 10.54 5.97
N ASP A 66 4.96 11.78 5.67
CA ASP A 66 4.32 12.66 6.66
C ASP A 66 2.86 12.24 6.91
N ASP A 67 2.64 11.55 8.02
CA ASP A 67 1.31 11.08 8.41
C ASP A 67 0.39 12.18 8.99
N THR A 68 0.94 13.36 9.29
CA THR A 68 0.16 14.52 9.77
C THR A 68 -0.23 15.48 8.65
N MET A 69 0.25 15.24 7.43
CA MET A 69 -0.06 16.08 6.28
C MET A 69 -1.55 16.01 5.91
N SER A 70 -2.16 17.18 5.77
CA SER A 70 -3.52 17.30 5.21
C SER A 70 -3.52 16.86 3.75
N PHE A 71 -4.34 15.86 3.44
CA PHE A 71 -4.38 15.27 2.10
C PHE A 71 -4.95 16.24 1.06
N THR A 72 -5.91 17.07 1.47
CA THR A 72 -6.49 18.11 0.59
C THR A 72 -5.46 19.17 0.24
N LYS A 73 -4.71 19.68 1.22
CA LYS A 73 -3.61 20.63 0.98
C LYS A 73 -2.51 20.00 0.11
N MET A 74 -2.14 18.75 0.38
CA MET A 74 -1.17 18.01 -0.43
C MET A 74 -1.63 17.87 -1.87
N SER A 75 -2.92 17.56 -2.09
CA SER A 75 -3.48 17.37 -3.43
C SER A 75 -3.48 18.67 -4.25
N GLU A 76 -3.86 19.78 -3.62
CA GLU A 76 -3.91 21.10 -4.26
C GLU A 76 -2.52 21.67 -4.59
N ASN A 77 -1.51 21.33 -3.78
CA ASN A 77 -0.15 21.88 -3.89
C ASN A 77 0.87 20.80 -4.29
N ILE A 78 0.43 19.79 -5.05
CA ILE A 78 1.14 18.52 -5.23
C ILE A 78 2.53 18.64 -5.89
N LEU A 79 2.80 19.76 -6.58
CA LEU A 79 4.09 20.05 -7.22
C LEU A 79 5.09 20.75 -6.30
N ASP A 80 4.61 21.34 -5.20
CA ASP A 80 5.43 22.17 -4.32
C ASP A 80 5.97 21.36 -3.14
N LYS A 81 7.13 21.74 -2.63
CA LYS A 81 7.64 21.17 -1.37
C LYS A 81 6.88 21.77 -0.17
N PRO A 82 6.55 20.95 0.86
CA PRO A 82 6.95 19.55 1.07
C PRO A 82 6.01 18.50 0.46
N TYR A 83 4.96 18.90 -0.26
CA TYR A 83 3.91 18.02 -0.77
C TYR A 83 4.40 17.07 -1.86
N ALA A 84 5.26 17.55 -2.77
CA ALA A 84 5.85 16.75 -3.84
C ALA A 84 6.64 15.55 -3.29
N ASP A 85 7.37 15.74 -2.19
CA ASP A 85 8.13 14.66 -1.53
C ASP A 85 7.19 13.61 -0.89
N ASN A 86 5.91 13.94 -0.72
CA ASN A 86 4.85 13.06 -0.19
C ASN A 86 3.91 12.51 -1.28
N TYR A 87 4.20 12.71 -2.57
CA TYR A 87 3.35 12.28 -3.68
C TYR A 87 2.96 10.79 -3.60
N LEU A 88 3.89 9.92 -3.19
CA LEU A 88 3.63 8.49 -3.04
C LEU A 88 2.44 8.20 -2.11
N ASN A 89 2.16 9.08 -1.14
CA ASN A 89 1.07 8.91 -0.18
C ASN A 89 -0.31 8.92 -0.85
N VAL A 90 -0.43 9.51 -2.05
CA VAL A 90 -1.63 9.45 -2.91
C VAL A 90 -2.08 7.99 -3.12
N TYR A 91 -1.14 7.07 -3.37
CA TYR A 91 -1.43 5.66 -3.63
C TYR A 91 -1.40 4.80 -2.36
N GLN A 92 -0.68 5.22 -1.32
CA GLN A 92 -0.59 4.49 -0.06
C GLN A 92 -1.74 4.89 0.88
N LYS A 93 -1.64 6.05 1.53
CA LYS A 93 -2.69 6.55 2.44
C LYS A 93 -3.99 6.89 1.72
N GLY A 94 -3.96 7.32 0.45
CA GLY A 94 -5.19 7.53 -0.33
C GLY A 94 -6.02 6.26 -0.50
N ALA A 95 -5.38 5.11 -0.73
CA ALA A 95 -6.07 3.82 -0.77
C ALA A 95 -6.60 3.40 0.61
N LEU A 96 -5.86 3.70 1.68
CA LEU A 96 -6.29 3.44 3.05
C LEU A 96 -7.46 4.34 3.48
N ILE A 97 -7.53 5.58 2.98
CA ILE A 97 -8.70 6.47 3.12
C ILE A 97 -9.92 5.82 2.46
N GLY A 98 -9.77 5.33 1.22
CA GLY A 98 -10.82 4.59 0.51
C GLY A 98 -11.32 3.37 1.29
N MET A 99 -10.42 2.59 1.87
CA MET A 99 -10.74 1.45 2.74
C MET A 99 -11.56 1.86 3.98
N CYS A 100 -11.12 2.91 4.68
CA CYS A 100 -11.81 3.35 5.90
C CYS A 100 -13.23 3.85 5.61
N ILE A 101 -13.41 4.63 4.53
CA ILE A 101 -14.73 5.07 4.08
C ILE A 101 -15.62 3.89 3.72
N ASP A 102 -15.08 2.88 3.01
CA ASP A 102 -15.83 1.67 2.65
C ASP A 102 -16.33 0.92 3.90
N ILE A 103 -15.45 0.72 4.89
CA ILE A 103 -15.81 0.07 6.15
C ILE A 103 -16.86 0.89 6.92
N ILE A 104 -16.70 2.21 7.03
CA ILE A 104 -17.70 3.08 7.70
C ILE A 104 -19.04 2.96 6.99
N MET A 105 -19.08 3.13 5.67
CA MET A 105 -20.33 3.08 4.91
C MET A 105 -21.02 1.74 5.04
N ARG A 106 -20.26 0.64 5.06
CA ARG A 106 -20.81 -0.70 5.25
C ARG A 106 -21.33 -0.91 6.67
N GLU A 107 -20.67 -0.38 7.69
CA GLU A 107 -21.15 -0.45 9.06
C GLU A 107 -22.48 0.30 9.22
N GLU A 108 -22.56 1.54 8.71
CA GLU A 108 -23.75 2.40 8.76
C GLU A 108 -24.93 1.87 7.94
N SER A 109 -24.65 1.09 6.90
CA SER A 109 -25.66 0.58 5.96
C SER A 109 -25.98 -0.90 6.14
N ASN A 110 -25.48 -1.54 7.21
CA ASN A 110 -25.55 -2.98 7.42
C ASN A 110 -25.09 -3.78 6.17
N GLY A 111 -23.99 -3.34 5.56
CA GLY A 111 -23.32 -3.98 4.44
C GLY A 111 -23.84 -3.57 3.06
N THR A 112 -24.96 -2.85 2.96
CA THR A 112 -25.66 -2.60 1.69
C THR A 112 -25.07 -1.47 0.83
N ARG A 113 -24.28 -0.56 1.42
CA ARG A 113 -23.58 0.52 0.73
C ARG A 113 -22.09 0.50 1.11
N GLY A 114 -21.25 0.73 0.12
CA GLY A 114 -19.80 0.85 0.28
C GLY A 114 -19.22 1.94 -0.61
N ILE A 115 -17.90 1.96 -0.76
CA ILE A 115 -17.22 3.01 -1.54
C ILE A 115 -17.68 3.06 -3.00
N LEU A 116 -18.01 1.91 -3.60
CA LEU A 116 -18.52 1.85 -4.96
C LEU A 116 -19.89 2.49 -5.12
N SER A 117 -20.75 2.35 -4.11
CA SER A 117 -22.06 3.02 -4.07
C SER A 117 -21.85 4.54 -4.08
N LEU A 118 -20.95 5.05 -3.24
CA LEU A 118 -20.60 6.47 -3.22
C LEU A 118 -20.09 6.95 -4.59
N MET A 119 -19.12 6.25 -5.18
CA MET A 119 -18.56 6.65 -6.47
C MET A 119 -19.59 6.61 -7.60
N LYS A 120 -20.54 5.65 -7.57
CA LYS A 120 -21.66 5.59 -8.51
C LYS A 120 -22.63 6.76 -8.31
N GLU A 121 -22.98 7.07 -7.07
CA GLU A 121 -23.88 8.18 -6.74
C GLU A 121 -23.28 9.54 -7.15
N LEU A 122 -21.99 9.76 -6.88
CA LEU A 122 -21.26 10.94 -7.36
C LEU A 122 -21.26 11.00 -8.89
N SER A 123 -21.00 9.88 -9.56
CA SER A 123 -21.01 9.81 -11.02
C SER A 123 -22.38 10.07 -11.63
N LEU A 124 -23.48 9.73 -10.93
CA LEU A 124 -24.83 10.05 -11.38
C LEU A 124 -25.17 11.53 -11.19
N LYS A 125 -24.65 12.15 -10.13
CA LYS A 125 -24.90 13.56 -9.80
C LYS A 125 -24.12 14.55 -10.67
N TYR A 126 -22.86 14.25 -10.95
CA TYR A 126 -21.94 15.10 -11.70
C TYR A 126 -21.84 14.66 -13.16
N GLY A 127 -21.53 13.39 -13.41
CA GLY A 127 -21.39 12.89 -14.77
C GLY A 127 -20.28 13.62 -15.55
N LYS A 128 -20.25 13.43 -16.87
CA LYS A 128 -19.12 13.91 -17.71
C LYS A 128 -19.05 15.43 -17.88
N ASN A 129 -20.18 16.13 -17.77
CA ASN A 129 -20.29 17.52 -18.22
C ASN A 129 -20.53 18.52 -17.07
N LYS A 130 -20.59 18.06 -15.82
CA LYS A 130 -20.84 18.93 -14.67
C LYS A 130 -19.75 18.68 -13.62
N PRO A 131 -18.73 19.56 -13.54
CA PRO A 131 -17.75 19.44 -12.48
C PRO A 131 -18.37 19.70 -11.10
N PHE A 132 -17.68 19.25 -10.07
CA PHE A 132 -17.92 19.70 -8.70
C PHE A 132 -16.99 20.85 -8.32
N GLU A 133 -17.46 21.73 -7.45
CA GLU A 133 -16.63 22.74 -6.78
C GLU A 133 -15.80 22.03 -5.70
N ASP A 134 -14.46 22.13 -5.78
CA ASP A 134 -13.52 21.41 -4.91
C ASP A 134 -13.87 21.59 -3.42
N ASP A 135 -14.10 22.83 -2.98
CA ASP A 135 -14.36 23.12 -1.56
C ASP A 135 -15.67 22.52 -1.02
N LYS A 136 -16.60 22.13 -1.90
CA LYS A 136 -17.92 21.62 -1.49
C LYS A 136 -18.02 20.09 -1.52
N LEU A 137 -17.05 19.38 -2.10
CA LEU A 137 -17.20 17.95 -2.31
C LEU A 137 -17.36 17.17 -1.00
N ILE A 138 -16.62 17.50 0.05
CA ILE A 138 -16.69 16.77 1.33
C ILE A 138 -18.03 16.99 2.04
N GLU A 139 -18.55 18.22 2.03
CA GLU A 139 -19.89 18.52 2.54
C GLU A 139 -20.95 17.73 1.78
N GLU A 140 -20.80 17.65 0.45
CA GLU A 140 -21.70 16.89 -0.41
C GLU A 140 -21.65 15.39 -0.10
N ILE A 141 -20.47 14.79 -0.02
CA ILE A 141 -20.31 13.37 0.34
C ILE A 141 -20.95 13.11 1.70
N THR A 142 -20.77 14.01 2.67
CA THR A 142 -21.37 13.90 4.01
C THR A 142 -22.90 13.85 3.93
N LYS A 143 -23.52 14.74 3.14
CA LYS A 143 -24.99 14.77 2.94
C LYS A 143 -25.52 13.52 2.22
N MET A 144 -24.76 12.99 1.27
CA MET A 144 -25.16 11.82 0.47
C MET A 144 -24.97 10.49 1.22
N THR A 145 -24.09 10.46 2.23
CA THR A 145 -23.71 9.24 2.95
C THR A 145 -24.18 9.28 4.40
N TYR A 146 -23.25 9.47 5.34
CA TYR A 146 -23.47 9.40 6.78
C TYR A 146 -22.60 10.44 7.49
N PRO A 147 -23.05 10.98 8.65
CA PRO A 147 -22.23 11.91 9.44
C PRO A 147 -20.85 11.37 9.80
N SER A 148 -20.72 10.06 10.07
CA SER A 148 -19.45 9.39 10.39
C SER A 148 -18.46 9.40 9.23
N VAL A 149 -18.93 9.37 7.98
CA VAL A 149 -18.07 9.55 6.79
C VAL A 149 -17.56 10.99 6.72
N GLY A 150 -18.43 11.96 6.98
CA GLY A 150 -18.05 13.38 7.00
C GLY A 150 -17.04 13.71 8.10
N GLU A 151 -17.24 13.18 9.30
CA GLU A 151 -16.32 13.31 10.43
C GLU A 151 -14.95 12.70 10.10
N PHE A 152 -14.93 11.51 9.49
CA PHE A 152 -13.70 10.87 9.04
C PHE A 152 -12.96 11.72 8.00
N LEU A 153 -13.64 12.19 6.95
CA LEU A 153 -13.05 13.04 5.93
C LEU A 153 -12.52 14.35 6.52
N THR A 154 -13.28 14.98 7.41
CA THR A 154 -12.88 16.23 8.06
C THR A 154 -11.63 16.03 8.93
N SER A 155 -11.57 14.94 9.71
CA SER A 155 -10.47 14.72 10.64
C SER A 155 -9.18 14.26 9.96
N HIS A 156 -9.29 13.36 8.98
CA HIS A 156 -8.15 12.60 8.46
C HIS A 156 -7.75 12.95 7.03
N VAL A 157 -8.59 13.68 6.29
CA VAL A 157 -8.34 14.07 4.89
C VAL A 157 -8.20 15.58 4.76
N VAL A 158 -9.10 16.34 5.39
CA VAL A 158 -8.97 17.80 5.52
C VAL A 158 -8.00 18.15 6.64
N GLY A 159 -8.21 17.56 7.81
CA GLY A 159 -7.38 17.73 8.99
C GLY A 159 -6.03 17.05 8.89
N THR A 160 -5.28 17.13 9.98
CA THR A 160 -3.91 16.65 10.11
C THR A 160 -3.82 15.44 11.05
N THR A 161 -4.96 14.84 11.41
CA THR A 161 -5.02 13.75 12.38
C THR A 161 -4.68 12.42 11.71
N PRO A 162 -3.62 11.71 12.16
CA PRO A 162 -3.32 10.36 11.69
C PRO A 162 -4.50 9.40 11.85
N ILE A 163 -4.59 8.40 10.96
CA ILE A 163 -5.67 7.40 11.01
C ILE A 163 -5.24 6.25 11.94
N ASN A 164 -6.02 5.96 12.97
CA ASN A 164 -5.84 4.74 13.75
C ASN A 164 -6.52 3.55 13.07
N TYR A 165 -5.78 2.87 12.18
CA TYR A 165 -6.34 1.75 11.39
C TYR A 165 -6.90 0.59 12.23
N ASN A 166 -6.42 0.41 13.46
CA ASN A 166 -6.94 -0.63 14.36
C ASN A 166 -8.42 -0.45 14.68
N ASP A 167 -8.92 0.80 14.74
CA ASP A 167 -10.33 1.09 15.00
C ASP A 167 -11.22 0.56 13.86
N PHE A 168 -10.73 0.63 12.62
CA PHE A 168 -11.41 0.13 11.43
C PHE A 168 -11.31 -1.39 11.31
N PHE A 169 -10.13 -1.95 11.55
CA PHE A 169 -9.94 -3.40 11.57
C PHE A 169 -10.80 -4.08 12.64
N ALA A 170 -10.95 -3.45 13.80
CA ALA A 170 -11.82 -3.97 14.85
C ALA A 170 -13.29 -4.06 14.42
N LYS A 171 -13.80 -3.15 13.57
CA LYS A 171 -15.18 -3.19 13.04
C LYS A 171 -15.45 -4.44 12.21
N VAL A 172 -14.45 -4.89 11.45
CA VAL A 172 -14.51 -6.09 10.60
C VAL A 172 -13.92 -7.33 11.29
N GLY A 173 -13.73 -7.29 12.62
CA GLY A 173 -13.23 -8.43 13.40
C GLY A 173 -11.83 -8.87 13.00
N LEU A 174 -10.99 -7.92 12.60
CA LEU A 174 -9.57 -8.12 12.33
C LEU A 174 -8.73 -7.47 13.43
N GLU A 175 -7.49 -7.94 13.57
CA GLU A 175 -6.48 -7.40 14.47
C GLU A 175 -5.09 -7.51 13.86
N ILE A 176 -4.22 -6.58 14.24
CA ILE A 176 -2.79 -6.67 13.93
C ILE A 176 -2.12 -7.48 15.05
N THR A 177 -1.43 -8.55 14.68
CA THR A 177 -0.62 -9.36 15.59
C THR A 177 0.82 -9.43 15.10
N GLU A 178 1.75 -9.75 15.99
CA GLU A 178 3.10 -10.14 15.59
C GLU A 178 3.13 -11.64 15.29
N GLY A 179 3.81 -12.02 14.21
CA GLY A 179 3.91 -13.41 13.82
C GLY A 179 4.80 -13.63 12.61
N LYS A 180 4.71 -14.83 12.06
CA LYS A 180 5.48 -15.26 10.89
C LYS A 180 4.88 -14.63 9.62
N VAL A 181 5.66 -13.79 8.94
CA VAL A 181 5.26 -13.08 7.72
C VAL A 181 6.06 -13.63 6.54
N LYS A 182 5.39 -13.92 5.42
CA LYS A 182 6.06 -14.32 4.17
C LYS A 182 6.94 -13.18 3.66
N THR A 183 8.15 -13.48 3.26
CA THR A 183 9.08 -12.53 2.64
C THR A 183 9.44 -12.98 1.23
N ASN A 184 10.10 -12.09 0.50
CA ASN A 184 10.84 -12.48 -0.71
C ASN A 184 12.34 -12.57 -0.39
N TYR A 185 13.15 -12.70 -1.43
CA TYR A 185 14.59 -12.87 -1.32
C TYR A 185 15.36 -11.55 -1.30
N ILE A 186 14.67 -10.40 -1.27
CA ILE A 186 15.30 -9.07 -1.25
C ILE A 186 14.83 -8.14 -0.11
N GLN A 187 13.75 -8.49 0.59
CA GLN A 187 13.13 -7.67 1.63
C GLN A 187 12.53 -8.51 2.76
N ASN A 188 12.54 -7.95 3.97
CA ASN A 188 11.80 -8.46 5.13
C ASN A 188 10.70 -7.46 5.50
N ALA A 189 9.42 -7.85 5.36
CA ALA A 189 8.27 -7.00 5.71
C ALA A 189 8.39 -5.55 5.15
N GLY A 190 8.88 -5.41 3.92
CA GLY A 190 9.08 -4.12 3.24
C GLY A 190 10.46 -3.47 3.43
N ALA A 191 11.26 -3.92 4.41
CA ALA A 191 12.63 -3.42 4.60
C ALA A 191 13.62 -4.18 3.70
N LEU A 192 14.40 -3.45 2.88
CA LEU A 192 15.44 -4.04 2.03
C LEU A 192 16.52 -4.73 2.88
N ILE A 193 16.88 -5.95 2.51
CA ILE A 193 17.95 -6.70 3.19
C ILE A 193 19.34 -6.39 2.62
N PHE A 194 19.43 -5.48 1.64
CA PHE A 194 20.66 -5.09 0.97
C PHE A 194 21.05 -3.64 1.24
N GLY A 195 22.35 -3.39 1.35
CA GLY A 195 22.97 -2.08 1.42
C GLY A 195 23.97 -1.89 0.28
N ALA A 196 24.27 -0.64 -0.06
CA ALA A 196 25.26 -0.29 -1.07
C ALA A 196 26.49 0.34 -0.42
N ASP A 197 27.69 -0.09 -0.83
CA ASP A 197 28.95 0.57 -0.52
C ASP A 197 29.39 1.34 -1.77
N GLN A 198 29.21 2.67 -1.74
CA GLN A 198 29.48 3.54 -2.89
C GLN A 198 30.96 3.64 -3.21
N GLU A 199 31.84 3.59 -2.21
CA GLU A 199 33.28 3.68 -2.40
C GLU A 199 33.83 2.44 -3.10
N LYS A 200 33.32 1.26 -2.71
CA LYS A 200 33.73 -0.01 -3.32
C LYS A 200 32.94 -0.38 -4.57
N GLY A 201 31.81 0.29 -4.82
CA GLY A 201 30.91 -0.03 -5.92
C GLY A 201 30.20 -1.38 -5.75
N THR A 202 29.97 -1.81 -4.51
CA THR A 202 29.46 -3.15 -4.18
C THR A 202 28.11 -3.11 -3.47
N ILE A 203 27.40 -4.23 -3.51
CA ILE A 203 26.16 -4.45 -2.79
C ILE A 203 26.38 -5.56 -1.76
N HIS A 204 25.91 -5.38 -0.53
CA HIS A 204 26.11 -6.30 0.56
C HIS A 204 24.79 -6.60 1.29
N PHE A 205 24.73 -7.74 1.98
CA PHE A 205 23.64 -8.03 2.89
C PHE A 205 23.75 -7.19 4.16
N THR A 206 22.65 -6.56 4.57
CA THR A 206 22.54 -5.86 5.86
C THR A 206 22.32 -6.84 7.01
N ASN A 207 22.29 -6.34 8.25
CA ASN A 207 21.93 -7.14 9.43
C ASN A 207 20.55 -7.82 9.31
N LEU A 208 19.63 -7.27 8.50
CA LEU A 208 18.30 -7.85 8.29
C LEU A 208 18.35 -9.23 7.62
N VAL A 209 19.44 -9.61 6.95
CA VAL A 209 19.56 -10.95 6.35
C VAL A 209 19.39 -12.08 7.37
N THR A 210 19.82 -11.85 8.62
CA THR A 210 19.67 -12.80 9.72
C THR A 210 18.21 -13.08 10.09
N GLN A 211 17.30 -12.18 9.73
CA GLN A 211 15.87 -12.31 9.97
C GLN A 211 15.11 -12.82 8.74
N ASN A 212 15.80 -13.05 7.61
CA ASN A 212 15.22 -13.67 6.42
C ASN A 212 15.50 -15.18 6.49
N SER A 213 14.47 -15.98 6.73
CA SER A 213 14.66 -17.41 7.03
C SER A 213 15.42 -18.15 5.94
N PHE A 214 15.15 -17.86 4.66
CA PHE A 214 15.86 -18.49 3.54
C PHE A 214 17.36 -18.21 3.57
N TRP A 215 17.76 -16.93 3.56
CA TRP A 215 19.18 -16.58 3.51
C TRP A 215 19.92 -17.00 4.78
N HIS A 216 19.27 -16.90 5.93
CA HIS A 216 19.82 -17.37 7.20
C HIS A 216 20.08 -18.88 7.17
N GLU A 217 19.14 -19.69 6.68
CA GLU A 217 19.31 -21.14 6.53
C GLU A 217 20.40 -21.52 5.53
N GLN A 218 20.63 -20.70 4.49
CA GLN A 218 21.75 -20.88 3.56
C GLN A 218 23.10 -20.40 4.14
N GLY A 219 23.13 -19.92 5.39
CA GLY A 219 24.35 -19.48 6.06
C GLY A 219 24.87 -18.14 5.56
N VAL A 220 24.04 -17.29 4.95
CA VAL A 220 24.41 -15.92 4.58
C VAL A 220 24.55 -15.07 5.84
N LEU A 221 25.60 -14.26 5.88
CA LEU A 221 25.94 -13.40 7.00
C LEU A 221 25.81 -11.92 6.62
N PRO A 222 25.60 -11.04 7.60
CA PRO A 222 25.74 -9.61 7.38
C PRO A 222 27.10 -9.26 6.79
N ASN A 223 27.11 -8.29 5.88
CA ASN A 223 28.26 -7.81 5.10
C ASN A 223 28.80 -8.77 4.03
N ASP A 224 28.20 -9.95 3.83
CA ASP A 224 28.49 -10.74 2.63
C ASP A 224 28.18 -9.90 1.38
N VAL A 225 29.16 -9.76 0.50
CA VAL A 225 29.04 -8.98 -0.74
C VAL A 225 28.48 -9.89 -1.83
N ILE A 226 27.39 -9.48 -2.47
CA ILE A 226 26.84 -10.26 -3.59
C ILE A 226 27.65 -9.96 -4.86
N LYS A 227 28.28 -11.00 -5.44
CA LYS A 227 29.17 -10.88 -6.60
C LYS A 227 28.47 -11.24 -7.89
N GLU A 228 27.68 -12.30 -7.86
CA GLU A 228 27.01 -12.86 -9.04
C GLU A 228 25.67 -13.48 -8.66
N VAL A 229 24.66 -13.28 -9.50
CA VAL A 229 23.34 -13.91 -9.39
C VAL A 229 23.01 -14.50 -10.75
N GLU A 230 22.80 -15.82 -10.84
CA GLU A 230 22.49 -16.52 -12.10
C GLU A 230 23.50 -16.23 -13.23
N GLY A 231 24.79 -16.16 -12.91
CA GLY A 231 25.84 -15.83 -13.89
C GLY A 231 25.99 -14.33 -14.21
N VAL A 232 25.14 -13.46 -13.66
CA VAL A 232 25.19 -12.01 -13.89
C VAL A 232 25.90 -11.32 -12.74
N LYS A 233 26.98 -10.58 -13.04
CA LYS A 233 27.74 -9.81 -12.05
C LYS A 233 26.88 -8.71 -11.43
N VAL A 234 26.92 -8.62 -10.10
CA VAL A 234 26.24 -7.56 -9.36
C VAL A 234 27.18 -6.38 -9.16
N THR A 235 26.76 -5.22 -9.66
CA THR A 235 27.39 -3.91 -9.45
C THR A 235 26.31 -2.89 -9.10
N LEU A 236 26.68 -1.66 -8.72
CA LEU A 236 25.70 -0.59 -8.51
C LEU A 236 24.82 -0.33 -9.75
N GLN A 237 25.35 -0.55 -10.95
CA GLN A 237 24.61 -0.35 -12.21
C GLN A 237 23.66 -1.51 -12.52
N SER A 238 24.05 -2.77 -12.24
CA SER A 238 23.22 -3.94 -12.54
C SER A 238 22.25 -4.31 -11.41
N ALA A 239 22.45 -3.80 -10.20
CA ALA A 239 21.68 -4.15 -9.01
C ALA A 239 20.16 -4.02 -9.22
N ASN A 240 19.67 -2.92 -9.80
CA ASN A 240 18.24 -2.71 -10.00
C ASN A 240 17.61 -3.76 -10.92
N GLN A 241 18.31 -4.13 -12.00
CA GLN A 241 17.83 -5.17 -12.92
C GLN A 241 17.80 -6.54 -12.22
N ILE A 242 18.86 -6.89 -11.50
CA ILE A 242 18.99 -8.16 -10.80
C ILE A 242 17.94 -8.27 -9.69
N PHE A 243 17.75 -7.21 -8.91
CA PHE A 243 16.74 -7.18 -7.85
C PHE A 243 15.31 -7.21 -8.39
N GLY A 244 15.04 -6.60 -9.55
CA GLY A 244 13.76 -6.77 -10.24
C GLY A 244 13.49 -8.24 -10.62
N GLN A 245 14.51 -8.96 -11.08
CA GLN A 245 14.41 -10.39 -11.35
C GLN A 245 14.22 -11.21 -10.06
N MET A 246 15.00 -10.93 -9.02
CA MET A 246 14.90 -11.60 -7.71
C MET A 246 13.56 -11.35 -7.02
N TYR A 247 12.98 -10.17 -7.20
CA TYR A 247 11.64 -9.85 -6.68
C TYR A 247 10.56 -10.75 -7.27
N SER A 248 10.78 -11.23 -8.51
CA SER A 248 9.85 -12.11 -9.22
C SER A 248 10.10 -13.59 -8.96
N TRP A 249 11.13 -13.94 -8.17
CA TRP A 249 11.43 -15.33 -7.84
C TRP A 249 10.33 -15.98 -7.02
N GLN A 250 10.10 -17.26 -7.27
CA GLN A 250 9.09 -18.07 -6.59
C GLN A 250 9.74 -19.32 -5.98
N PRO A 251 9.17 -19.87 -4.88
CA PRO A 251 9.58 -21.17 -4.36
C PRO A 251 9.60 -22.24 -5.47
N GLY A 252 10.59 -23.13 -5.44
CA GLY A 252 10.80 -24.19 -6.42
C GLY A 252 11.75 -23.83 -7.56
N LYS A 253 12.13 -22.56 -7.75
CA LYS A 253 13.17 -22.17 -8.72
C LYS A 253 14.55 -22.59 -8.19
N GLU A 254 15.37 -23.22 -9.03
CA GLU A 254 16.80 -23.38 -8.78
C GLU A 254 17.53 -22.05 -8.95
N MET A 255 18.51 -21.80 -8.08
CA MET A 255 19.30 -20.58 -8.12
C MET A 255 20.78 -20.83 -7.82
N GLU A 256 21.61 -19.94 -8.33
CA GLU A 256 23.03 -19.84 -7.98
C GLU A 256 23.42 -18.39 -7.68
N VAL A 257 23.97 -18.17 -6.48
CA VAL A 257 24.47 -16.86 -6.04
C VAL A 257 25.89 -17.03 -5.51
N LYS A 258 26.79 -16.18 -5.99
CA LYS A 258 28.18 -16.10 -5.52
C LYS A 258 28.33 -14.90 -4.63
N LEU A 259 28.88 -15.13 -3.45
CA LEU A 259 29.15 -14.13 -2.44
C LEU A 259 30.67 -14.01 -2.24
N ASP A 260 31.10 -12.84 -1.77
CA ASP A 260 32.42 -12.59 -1.26
C ASP A 260 32.30 -12.30 0.24
N ARG A 261 32.87 -13.20 1.04
CA ARG A 261 32.93 -13.11 2.50
C ARG A 261 34.36 -12.86 2.91
N ASN A 262 34.69 -11.60 3.17
CA ASN A 262 36.03 -11.19 3.60
C ASN A 262 37.17 -11.65 2.66
N GLY A 263 36.91 -11.70 1.35
CA GLY A 263 37.87 -12.14 0.33
C GLY A 263 37.74 -13.61 -0.05
N GLU A 264 36.91 -14.39 0.63
CA GLU A 264 36.62 -15.79 0.30
C GLU A 264 35.33 -15.91 -0.52
N GLU A 265 35.39 -16.68 -1.62
CA GLU A 265 34.21 -16.96 -2.43
C GLU A 265 33.31 -18.00 -1.75
N VAL A 266 32.02 -17.66 -1.59
CA VAL A 266 30.99 -18.56 -1.10
C VAL A 266 29.94 -18.74 -2.19
N ILE A 267 29.71 -19.99 -2.61
CA ILE A 267 28.72 -20.32 -3.65
C ILE A 267 27.50 -20.93 -2.98
N ILE A 268 26.35 -20.29 -3.18
CA ILE A 268 25.04 -20.82 -2.77
C ILE A 268 24.35 -21.32 -4.02
N LYS A 269 24.14 -22.63 -4.08
CA LYS A 269 23.40 -23.29 -5.16
C LYS A 269 22.32 -24.17 -4.56
N THR A 270 21.07 -23.77 -4.71
CA THR A 270 19.94 -24.42 -4.02
C THR A 270 18.62 -24.19 -4.75
N THR A 271 17.56 -24.81 -4.26
CA THR A 271 16.18 -24.53 -4.68
C THR A 271 15.54 -23.56 -3.71
N LEU A 272 14.92 -22.51 -4.24
CA LEU A 272 14.22 -21.53 -3.45
C LEU A 272 13.08 -22.17 -2.65
N VAL A 273 13.03 -21.88 -1.35
CA VAL A 273 11.89 -22.20 -0.48
C VAL A 273 11.26 -20.89 0.00
N GLN A 274 9.98 -20.95 0.38
CA GLN A 274 9.29 -19.77 0.89
C GLN A 274 10.04 -19.18 2.09
N SER A 275 10.52 -17.95 1.95
CA SER A 275 11.18 -17.22 3.03
C SER A 275 10.17 -16.56 3.95
N PHE A 276 10.56 -16.38 5.22
CA PHE A 276 9.77 -15.76 6.25
C PHE A 276 10.62 -14.84 7.13
N THR A 277 9.94 -13.95 7.83
CA THR A 277 10.49 -13.14 8.93
C THR A 277 9.47 -13.03 10.05
N THR A 278 9.85 -12.41 11.18
CA THR A 278 8.89 -12.01 12.21
C THR A 278 8.45 -10.58 11.95
N GLY A 279 7.15 -10.33 11.92
CA GLY A 279 6.60 -9.00 11.67
C GLY A 279 5.12 -8.89 12.00
N LYS A 280 4.56 -7.71 11.70
CA LYS A 280 3.12 -7.46 11.87
C LYS A 280 2.33 -8.19 10.77
N ASN A 281 1.27 -8.88 11.17
CA ASN A 281 0.30 -9.50 10.30
C ASN A 281 -1.11 -9.04 10.67
N LEU A 282 -2.01 -8.95 9.68
CA LEU A 282 -3.40 -8.58 9.88
C LEU A 282 -4.21 -9.86 9.72
N GLN A 283 -4.89 -10.27 10.79
CA GLN A 283 -5.57 -11.56 10.85
C GLN A 283 -6.96 -11.43 11.44
N GLN A 284 -7.79 -12.45 11.22
CA GLN A 284 -9.12 -12.54 11.82
C GLN A 284 -9.00 -12.78 13.33
N LYS A 285 -9.75 -12.00 14.12
CA LYS A 285 -9.87 -12.21 15.56
C LYS A 285 -10.48 -13.58 15.84
N ALA A 286 -9.84 -14.37 16.70
CA ALA A 286 -10.35 -15.69 17.10
C ALA A 286 -11.75 -15.61 17.72
N ASN A 287 -12.06 -14.50 18.39
CA ASN A 287 -13.35 -14.21 19.02
C ASN A 287 -14.21 -13.18 18.25
N ALA A 288 -14.01 -13.03 16.93
CA ALA A 288 -14.84 -12.13 16.12
C ALA A 288 -16.33 -12.47 16.26
N THR A 289 -17.17 -11.46 16.49
CA THR A 289 -18.62 -11.60 16.57
C THR A 289 -19.23 -11.89 15.19
N GLU A 290 -20.43 -12.45 15.14
CA GLU A 290 -21.12 -12.69 13.86
C GLU A 290 -21.32 -11.40 13.07
N LYS A 291 -21.68 -10.29 13.73
CA LYS A 291 -21.78 -8.97 13.09
C LYS A 291 -20.46 -8.54 12.43
N GLN A 292 -19.32 -8.76 13.09
CA GLN A 292 -18.00 -8.45 12.52
C GLN A 292 -17.66 -9.34 11.32
N LYS A 293 -18.00 -10.63 11.38
CA LYS A 293 -17.79 -11.57 10.27
C LYS A 293 -18.67 -11.22 9.07
N GLU A 294 -19.93 -10.90 9.29
CA GLU A 294 -20.87 -10.45 8.25
C GLU A 294 -20.39 -9.15 7.60
N LEU A 295 -19.98 -8.17 8.41
CA LEU A 295 -19.45 -6.91 7.90
C LEU A 295 -18.16 -7.11 7.10
N ARG A 296 -17.25 -7.98 7.57
CA ARG A 296 -16.03 -8.35 6.83
C ARG A 296 -16.36 -9.02 5.51
N LYS A 297 -17.33 -9.95 5.50
CA LYS A 297 -17.80 -10.60 4.28
C LYS A 297 -18.36 -9.58 3.30
N ALA A 298 -19.23 -8.67 3.75
CA ALA A 298 -19.74 -7.60 2.92
C ALA A 298 -18.59 -6.74 2.37
N TRP A 299 -17.66 -6.33 3.23
CA TRP A 299 -16.48 -5.55 2.85
C TRP A 299 -15.70 -6.18 1.69
N LEU A 300 -15.31 -7.46 1.83
CA LEU A 300 -14.48 -8.13 0.84
C LEU A 300 -15.26 -8.62 -0.38
N LYS A 301 -16.52 -9.06 -0.20
CA LYS A 301 -17.28 -9.81 -1.22
C LYS A 301 -18.44 -9.05 -1.87
N GLY A 302 -18.76 -7.85 -1.40
CA GLY A 302 -19.90 -7.09 -1.90
C GLY A 302 -21.10 -7.30 -1.00
#